data_AF-A0A523NNL9-F1
#
_entry.id   AF-A0A523NNL9-F1
#
_cell.length_a   1.000
_cell.length_b   1.000
_cell.length_c   1.000
_cell.angle_alpha   90.00
_cell.angle_beta   90.00
_cell.angle_gamma   90.00
#
_symmetry.space_group_name_H-M   'P 1'
#
loop_
_entity.id
_entity.type
_entity.pdbx_description
1 polymer ?
#
loop_
_entity_poly.entity_id
_entity_poly.type
_entity_poly.pdbx_seq_one_letter_code
_entity_poly.pdbx_strand_id
1 'polypeptide(L)' 'MFRFQLKPEIRNKMKDPDLFIQGMEKMYWGLIITMAGVVLMLILYINDPEKVLHPTWILFAGLGLCGWGEWQKYKGKGRL' A
#
# COMPACT_ATOMS: atom_id res chain seq x y z
N MET A 1 -12.14 -2.61 5.91
CA MET A 1 -12.27 -2.02 4.56
C MET A 1 -12.23 -0.51 4.74
N PHE A 2 -11.14 0.15 4.34
CA PHE A 2 -10.98 1.59 4.56
C PHE A 2 -12.03 2.35 3.73
N ARG A 3 -12.85 3.19 4.37
CA ARG A 3 -13.86 4.00 3.69
C ARG A 3 -13.25 5.29 3.16
N PHE A 4 -12.59 5.24 2.01
CA PHE A 4 -12.13 6.45 1.34
C PHE A 4 -13.33 7.14 0.67
N GLN A 5 -13.67 8.34 1.14
CA GLN A 5 -14.60 9.22 0.44
C GLN A 5 -13.82 10.30 -0.28
N LEU A 6 -13.93 10.32 -1.60
CA LEU A 6 -13.41 11.40 -2.41
C LEU A 6 -14.36 12.59 -2.31
N LYS A 7 -13.80 13.80 -2.22
CA LYS A 7 -14.61 15.01 -2.41
C LYS A 7 -15.31 14.92 -3.78
N PRO A 8 -16.60 15.28 -3.86
CA PRO A 8 -17.39 15.16 -5.09
C PRO A 8 -16.75 15.90 -6.28
N GLU A 9 -16.07 17.03 -6.02
CA GLU A 9 -15.32 17.80 -7.01
C GLU A 9 -14.19 17.01 -7.69
N ILE A 10 -13.52 16.12 -6.96
CA ILE A 10 -12.44 15.29 -7.51
C ILE A 10 -13.03 14.05 -8.17
N ARG A 11 -14.10 13.48 -7.59
CA ARG A 11 -14.82 12.34 -8.16
C ARG A 11 -15.28 12.62 -9.59
N ASN A 12 -15.81 13.80 -9.85
CA ASN A 12 -16.29 14.21 -11.18
C ASN A 12 -15.16 14.46 -12.20
N LYS A 13 -13.92 14.62 -11.75
CA LYS A 13 -12.73 14.86 -12.59
C LYS A 13 -11.94 13.58 -12.90
N MET A 14 -12.32 12.45 -12.31
CA MET A 14 -11.60 11.17 -12.47
C MET A 14 -12.29 10.27 -13.46
N LYS A 15 -11.49 9.53 -14.23
CA LYS A 15 -11.98 8.57 -15.22
C LYS A 15 -12.75 7.40 -14.57
N ASP A 16 -12.22 6.86 -13.48
CA ASP A 16 -12.81 5.78 -12.71
C ASP A 16 -12.49 5.98 -11.20
N PRO A 17 -13.40 6.65 -10.47
CA PRO A 17 -13.19 6.98 -9.06
C PRO A 17 -13.22 5.75 -8.14
N ASP A 18 -13.93 4.69 -8.51
CA ASP A 18 -14.04 3.49 -7.69
C ASP A 18 -12.75 2.67 -7.78
N LEU A 19 -12.13 2.59 -8.97
CA LEU A 19 -10.79 2.01 -9.13
C LEU A 19 -9.72 2.80 -8.36
N PHE A 20 -9.85 4.12 -8.31
CA PHE A 20 -8.94 4.96 -7.52
C PHE A 20 -9.07 4.66 -6.02
N ILE A 21 -10.29 4.52 -5.49
CA ILE A 21 -10.54 4.15 -4.09
C ILE A 21 -9.94 2.77 -3.79
N GLN A 22 -10.13 1.79 -4.67
CA GLN A 22 -9.52 0.46 -4.51
C GLN A 22 -7.99 0.52 -4.53
N GLY A 23 -7.41 1.36 -5.38
CA GLY A 23 -5.97 1.60 -5.42
C GLY A 23 -5.45 2.19 -4.11
N MET A 24 -6.16 3.17 -3.56
CA MET A 24 -5.86 3.75 -2.24
C MET A 24 -5.93 2.70 -1.13
N GLU A 25 -6.96 1.87 -1.10
CA GLU A 25 -7.07 0.80 -0.10
C GLU A 25 -5.91 -0.18 -0.16
N LYS A 26 -5.53 -0.64 -1.35
CA LYS A 26 -4.37 -1.54 -1.50
C LYS A 26 -3.05 -0.86 -1.14
N MET A 27 -2.89 0.43 -1.41
CA MET A 27 -1.73 1.20 -0.98
C MET A 27 -1.61 1.24 0.56
N TYR A 28 -2.72 1.49 1.27
CA TYR A 28 -2.73 1.49 2.73
C TYR A 28 -2.45 0.11 3.32
N TRP A 29 -3.03 -0.95 2.75
CA TRP A 29 -2.70 -2.32 3.16
C TRP A 29 -1.24 -2.68 2.90
N GLY A 30 -0.69 -2.29 1.75
CA GLY A 30 0.73 -2.50 1.42
C GLY A 30 1.66 -1.78 2.39
N LEU A 31 1.31 -0.55 2.78
CA LEU A 31 2.01 0.21 3.81
C LEU A 31 1.96 -0.48 5.17
N ILE A 32 0.79 -0.95 5.60
CA ILE A 32 0.64 -1.66 6.88
C ILE A 32 1.50 -2.93 6.89
N ILE A 33 1.49 -3.72 5.82
CA ILE A 33 2.29 -4.94 5.68
C ILE A 33 3.78 -4.61 5.73
N THR A 34 4.21 -3.56 5.01
CA THR A 34 5.61 -3.13 4.99
C THR A 34 6.07 -2.69 6.39
N MET A 35 5.27 -1.86 7.06
CA MET A 35 5.59 -1.37 8.41
C MET A 35 5.59 -2.50 9.44
N ALA A 36 4.67 -3.46 9.33
CA ALA A 36 4.67 -4.65 10.18
C ALA A 36 5.94 -5.50 9.96
N GLY A 37 6.39 -5.64 8.71
CA GLY A 37 7.66 -6.28 8.37
C GLY A 37 8.86 -5.58 9.01
N VAL A 38 8.92 -4.24 8.94
CA VAL A 38 9.98 -3.44 9.59
C VAL A 38 9.96 -3.62 11.11
N VAL A 39 8.79 -3.61 11.74
CA VAL A 39 8.67 -3.83 13.20
C VAL A 39 9.16 -5.23 13.58
N LEU A 40 8.81 -6.26 12.79
CA LEU A 40 9.34 -7.60 12.98
C LEU A 40 10.88 -7.65 12.89
N MET A 41 11.45 -6.96 11.91
CA MET A 41 12.91 -6.85 11.75
C MET A 41 13.56 -6.14 12.95
N LEU A 42 12.94 -5.09 13.48
CA LEU A 42 13.41 -4.39 14.68
C LEU A 42 13.37 -5.29 15.92
N ILE A 43 12.30 -6.07 16.09
CA ILE A 43 12.20 -7.05 17.19
C ILE A 43 13.28 -8.12 17.06
N LEU A 44 13.53 -8.62 15.85
CA LEU A 44 14.61 -9.58 15.59
C LEU A 44 15.99 -8.96 15.82
N TYR A 45 16.17 -7.67 15.51
CA TYR A 45 17.45 -7.00 15.71
C TYR A 45 17.89 -7.00 17.17
N ILE A 46 16.94 -6.90 18.10
CA ILE A 46 17.21 -6.91 19.54
C ILE A 46 17.36 -8.34 20.08
N ASN A 47 16.56 -9.30 19.59
CA ASN A 47 16.48 -10.65 20.17
C ASN A 47 17.36 -11.70 19.45
N ASP A 48 17.52 -11.61 18.14
CA ASP A 48 18.20 -12.59 17.29
C ASP A 48 18.70 -11.93 15.98
N PRO A 49 19.83 -11.20 16.03
CA PRO A 49 20.29 -10.34 14.96
C PRO A 49 20.61 -11.11 13.66
N GLU A 50 20.95 -12.40 13.76
CA GLU A 50 21.22 -13.25 12.59
C GLU A 50 19.98 -13.46 11.72
N LYS A 51 18.78 -13.40 12.33
CA LYS A 51 17.50 -13.64 11.64
C LYS A 51 16.80 -12.37 11.17
N VAL A 52 17.38 -11.19 11.38
CA VAL A 52 16.79 -9.88 11.02
C VAL A 52 16.34 -9.80 9.58
N LEU A 53 17.06 -10.44 8.66
CA LEU A 53 16.77 -10.40 7.24
C LEU A 53 15.79 -11.49 6.77
N HIS A 54 15.43 -12.46 7.62
CA HIS A 54 14.48 -13.52 7.24
C HIS A 54 13.10 -12.99 6.78
N PRO A 55 12.47 -11.99 7.43
CA PRO A 55 11.18 -11.46 6.99
C PRO A 55 11.28 -10.44 5.83
N THR A 56 12.40 -10.36 5.08
CA THR A 56 12.56 -9.39 3.98
C THR A 56 11.53 -9.58 2.86
N TRP A 57 11.05 -10.80 2.64
CA TRP A 57 9.97 -11.08 1.69
C TRP A 57 8.66 -10.33 2.02
N ILE A 58 8.40 -9.99 3.29
CA ILE A 58 7.23 -9.22 3.73
C ILE A 58 7.32 -7.79 3.20
N LEU A 59 8.53 -7.21 3.17
CA LEU A 59 8.74 -5.88 2.58
C LEU A 59 8.44 -5.89 1.09
N PHE A 60 8.93 -6.90 0.36
CA PHE A 60 8.63 -7.04 -1.07
C PHE A 60 7.14 -7.25 -1.35
N ALA A 61 6.45 -8.04 -0.52
CA ALA A 61 5.01 -8.23 -0.63
C ALA A 61 4.23 -6.92 -0.38
N GLY A 62 4.59 -6.19 0.66
CA GLY A 62 3.99 -4.89 0.99
C GLY A 62 4.24 -3.83 -0.07
N LEU A 63 5.48 -3.71 -0.56
CA LEU A 63 5.85 -2.80 -1.64
C LEU A 63 5.20 -3.18 -2.98
N GLY A 64 5.09 -4.47 -3.27
CA GLY A 64 4.37 -4.96 -4.45
C GLY A 64 2.89 -4.57 -4.42
N LEU A 65 2.25 -4.69 -3.25
CA LEU A 65 0.86 -4.26 -3.06
C LEU A 65 0.70 -2.74 -3.17
N CYS A 66 1.68 -1.96 -2.67
CA CYS A 66 1.74 -0.52 -2.90
C CYS A 66 1.86 -0.17 -4.38
N GLY A 67 2.76 -0.81 -5.12
CA GLY A 67 2.93 -0.59 -6.56
C GLY A 67 1.66 -0.93 -7.35
N TRP A 68 0.97 -2.00 -6.99
CA TRP A 68 -0.32 -2.35 -7.57
C TRP A 68 -1.43 -1.34 -7.22
N GLY A 69 -1.43 -0.83 -5.99
CA GLY A 69 -2.30 0.27 -5.56
C GLY A 69 -2.08 1.54 -6.38
N GLU A 70 -0.81 1.90 -6.57
CA GLU A 70 -0.42 3.08 -7.35
C GLU A 70 -0.80 2.97 -8.82
N TRP A 71 -0.64 1.79 -9.41
CA TRP A 71 -1.07 1.52 -10.78
C TRP A 71 -2.60 1.68 -10.95
N GLN A 72 -3.39 1.17 -10.01
CA GLN A 72 -4.85 1.37 -10.04
C GLN A 72 -5.23 2.84 -9.83
N LYS A 73 -4.54 3.57 -8.95
CA LYS A 73 -4.73 5.02 -8.80
C LYS A 73 -4.44 5.76 -10.10
N TYR A 74 -3.33 5.43 -10.78
CA TYR A 74 -2.97 6.04 -12.05
C TYR A 74 -4.02 5.76 -13.13
N LYS A 75 -4.46 4.50 -13.24
CA LYS A 75 -5.49 4.08 -14.21
C LYS A 75 -6.85 4.71 -13.90
N GLY A 76 -7.23 4.79 -12.63
CA GLY A 76 -8.50 5.37 -12.17
C GLY A 76 -8.56 6.89 -12.28
N LYS A 77 -7.43 7.58 -12.08
CA LYS A 77 -7.34 9.02 -12.31
C LYS A 77 -7.55 9.36 -13.80
N GLY A 78 -7.02 8.53 -14.70
CA GLY A 78 -6.99 8.81 -16.15
C GLY A 78 -5.91 9.83 -16.51
N ARG A 79 -5.43 9.81 -17.76
CA ARG A 79 -4.60 10.90 -18.30
C ARG A 79 -5.47 12.16 -18.36
N LEU A 80 -5.04 13.22 -17.68
CA LEU A 80 -5.50 14.59 -17.94
C LEU A 80 -5.26 14.93 -19.41
#